data_AF-A0A2V7BFN1-F1
#
_entry.id   AF-A0A2V7BFN1-F1
#
_cell.length_a   1.000
_cell.length_b   1.000
_cell.length_c   1.000
_cell.angle_alpha   90.00
_cell.angle_beta   90.00
_cell.angle_gamma   90.00
#
_symmetry.space_group_name_H-M   'P 1'
#
loop_
_entity.id
_entity.type
_entity.pdbx_description
1 polymer ?
#
loop_
_entity_poly.entity_id
_entity_poly.type
_entity_poly.pdbx_seq_one_letter_code
_entity_poly.pdbx_strand_id
1 'polypeptide(L)'
;MVADVQRFADGTATTYNLPRIRVTIEPATNLGIGGRYRQGNFYLNARTLGSGNLTALVAHELAHYVLGHEPLSGPSMAELLRAQELRELDANAKAVEILMRVRGMSQTEAVRTMVTHLRGAQAAIRCGGALAPGHRPPADEIANLLARFPDSAGTGAPAEERPASSPAVAVIPVAVPVWKPGDTWTFCLESPTGKGAYVWSVDREEMVEGVSHYVIKQGMREIFYRTADLAHTRETVDGALVRQHSPSRTRYAWPLAVGTTWEQAFREDRPVERRVIEREDVVSVEGEETLTVLAGTFRTLKIAYRNKRTTAIRYEEWYAPELKNAVRIRERLDSGLQVRELVAYSLQ
;
A
#
# COMPACT_ATOMS: atom_id res chain seq x y z
N MET A 1 9.81 13.68 11.34
CA MET A 1 9.87 12.20 11.19
C MET A 1 10.82 11.52 12.17
N VAL A 2 12.15 11.65 12.07
CA VAL A 2 13.08 10.95 13.00
C VAL A 2 12.89 11.40 14.46
N ALA A 3 12.71 12.71 14.68
CA ALA A 3 12.39 13.25 16.01
C ALA A 3 11.05 12.70 16.55
N ASP A 4 10.08 12.40 15.68
CA ASP A 4 8.78 11.86 16.10
C ASP A 4 8.91 10.41 16.53
N VAL A 5 9.72 9.62 15.81
CA VAL A 5 10.06 8.26 16.20
C VAL A 5 10.81 8.26 17.54
N GLN A 6 11.79 9.14 17.73
CA GLN A 6 12.51 9.25 19.00
C GLN A 6 11.57 9.65 20.14
N ARG A 7 10.64 10.59 19.92
CA ARG A 7 9.62 10.94 20.91
C ARG A 7 8.70 9.77 21.25
N PHE A 8 8.32 8.96 20.26
CA PHE A 8 7.53 7.75 20.50
C PHE A 8 8.31 6.74 21.35
N ALA A 9 9.58 6.51 21.03
CA ALA A 9 10.46 5.64 21.81
C ALA A 9 10.66 6.14 23.26
N ASP A 10 10.90 7.44 23.45
CA ASP A 10 11.05 8.07 24.77
C ASP A 10 9.76 7.99 25.60
N GLY A 11 8.60 8.21 24.96
CA GLY A 11 7.29 8.05 25.59
C GLY A 11 7.00 6.62 26.03
N THR A 12 7.39 5.63 25.22
CA THR A 12 7.31 4.22 25.59
C THR A 12 8.21 3.89 26.77
N ALA A 13 9.49 4.28 26.73
CA ALA A 13 10.41 4.05 27.84
C ALA A 13 9.87 4.64 29.16
N THR A 14 9.33 5.86 29.11
CA THR A 14 8.71 6.54 30.26
C THR A 14 7.48 5.78 30.77
N THR A 15 6.57 5.39 29.88
CA THR A 15 5.31 4.71 30.21
C THR A 15 5.54 3.36 30.89
N TYR A 16 6.60 2.65 30.51
CA TYR A 16 6.93 1.33 31.05
C TYR A 16 8.05 1.35 32.09
N ASN A 17 8.50 2.54 32.52
CA ASN A 17 9.59 2.74 33.48
C ASN A 17 10.90 1.99 33.09
N LEU A 18 11.28 2.13 31.81
CA LEU A 18 12.49 1.55 31.25
C LEU A 18 13.51 2.64 30.86
N PRO A 19 14.80 2.31 30.71
CA PRO A 19 15.82 3.27 30.29
C PRO A 19 15.52 3.92 28.93
N ARG A 20 16.07 5.10 28.66
CA ARG A 20 15.89 5.70 27.33
C ARG A 20 16.56 4.83 26.25
N ILE A 21 15.84 4.54 25.16
CA ILE A 21 16.38 3.84 23.99
C ILE A 21 16.71 4.82 22.87
N ARG A 22 17.86 4.60 22.21
CA ARG A 22 18.28 5.43 21.06
C ARG A 22 17.74 4.87 19.75
N VAL A 23 17.14 5.76 18.96
CA VAL A 23 16.75 5.47 17.57
C VAL A 23 17.91 5.81 16.64
N THR A 24 18.33 4.86 15.82
CA THR A 24 19.36 5.02 14.78
C THR A 24 18.74 4.75 13.42
N ILE A 25 18.88 5.70 12.49
CA ILE A 25 18.46 5.49 11.10
C ILE A 25 19.64 4.91 10.31
N GLU A 26 19.41 3.76 9.70
CA GLU A 26 20.38 3.07 8.86
C GLU A 26 20.11 3.34 7.37
N PRO A 27 21.15 3.26 6.53
CA PRO A 27 21.01 3.37 5.09
C PRO A 27 19.95 2.41 4.54
N ALA A 28 19.28 2.85 3.47
CA ALA A 28 18.23 2.09 2.81
C ALA A 28 18.74 0.74 2.27
N THR A 29 18.29 -0.37 2.83
CA THR A 29 18.56 -1.73 2.31
C THR A 29 17.31 -2.37 1.71
N ASN A 30 17.49 -3.32 0.79
CA ASN A 30 16.41 -4.10 0.16
C ASN A 30 16.14 -5.43 0.88
N LEU A 31 16.67 -5.62 2.09
CA LEU A 31 16.63 -6.91 2.80
C LEU A 31 15.27 -7.22 3.45
N GLY A 32 14.24 -6.41 3.21
CA GLY A 32 12.90 -6.59 3.82
C GLY A 32 12.82 -6.26 5.31
N ILE A 33 13.94 -5.89 5.94
CA ILE A 33 14.01 -5.52 7.36
C ILE A 33 13.68 -4.02 7.49
N GLY A 34 12.52 -3.74 8.08
CA GLY A 34 12.04 -2.36 8.27
C GLY A 34 12.63 -1.67 9.51
N GLY A 35 12.84 -2.44 10.57
CA GLY A 35 13.47 -2.04 11.83
C GLY A 35 14.03 -3.25 12.55
N ARG A 36 14.79 -3.01 13.64
CA ARG A 36 15.15 -4.05 14.60
C ARG A 36 15.49 -3.45 15.96
N TYR A 37 15.03 -4.09 17.03
CA TYR A 37 15.56 -3.94 18.38
C TYR A 37 16.75 -4.90 18.62
N ARG A 38 17.85 -4.40 19.19
CA ARG A 38 18.97 -5.24 19.66
C ARG A 38 19.81 -4.53 20.72
N GLN A 39 20.03 -5.17 21.87
CA GLN A 39 20.97 -4.71 22.89
C GLN A 39 20.76 -3.23 23.29
N GLY A 40 19.52 -2.86 23.61
CA GLY A 40 19.18 -1.49 24.00
C GLY A 40 19.31 -0.45 22.87
N ASN A 41 19.40 -0.89 21.62
CA ASN A 41 19.41 -0.01 20.45
C ASN A 41 18.25 -0.35 19.52
N PHE A 42 17.65 0.70 18.95
CA PHE A 42 16.60 0.56 17.95
C PHE A 42 17.09 1.11 16.61
N TYR A 43 17.09 0.26 15.59
CA TYR A 43 17.53 0.60 14.23
C TYR A 43 16.33 0.66 13.29
N LEU A 44 16.28 1.67 12.43
CA LEU A 44 15.26 1.81 11.40
C LEU A 44 15.89 1.95 10.03
N ASN A 45 15.37 1.21 9.06
CA ASN A 45 15.74 1.37 7.67
C ASN A 45 15.17 2.70 7.14
N ALA A 46 16.01 3.57 6.55
CA ALA A 46 15.57 4.87 6.03
C ALA A 46 14.37 4.79 5.06
N ARG A 47 14.16 3.66 4.36
CA ARG A 47 12.99 3.46 3.47
C ARG A 47 11.65 3.46 4.20
N THR A 48 11.62 3.13 5.50
CA THR A 48 10.36 3.02 6.25
C THR A 48 9.86 4.34 6.80
N LEU A 49 10.73 5.35 6.90
CA LEU A 49 10.39 6.67 7.44
C LEU A 49 9.23 7.33 6.71
N GLY A 50 9.10 7.05 5.41
CA GLY A 50 8.02 7.54 4.58
C GLY A 50 6.81 6.62 4.44
N SER A 51 6.81 5.46 5.10
CA SER A 51 5.78 4.45 4.89
C SER A 51 4.52 4.71 5.74
N GLY A 52 3.34 4.39 5.20
CA GLY A 52 2.09 4.42 5.96
C GLY A 52 2.08 3.46 7.17
N ASN A 53 3.03 2.52 7.20
CA ASN A 53 3.15 1.51 8.25
C ASN A 53 4.19 1.86 9.32
N LEU A 54 4.84 3.04 9.26
CA LEU A 54 5.92 3.41 10.18
C LEU A 54 5.50 3.32 11.65
N THR A 55 4.29 3.80 11.97
CA THR A 55 3.81 3.82 13.37
C THR A 55 3.65 2.39 13.92
N ALA A 56 3.08 1.48 13.14
CA ALA A 56 2.91 0.08 13.53
C ALA A 56 4.27 -0.64 13.69
N LEU A 57 5.17 -0.44 12.71
CA LEU A 57 6.52 -1.00 12.74
C LEU A 57 7.28 -0.53 13.99
N VAL A 58 7.27 0.78 14.29
CA VAL A 58 7.95 1.30 15.47
C VAL A 58 7.33 0.74 16.76
N ALA A 59 6.00 0.59 16.82
CA ALA A 59 5.35 -0.01 17.97
C ALA A 59 5.74 -1.49 18.17
N HIS A 60 5.84 -2.28 17.09
CA HIS A 60 6.31 -3.67 17.10
C HIS A 60 7.73 -3.79 17.68
N GLU A 61 8.63 -2.96 17.19
CA GLU A 61 10.03 -3.01 17.62
C GLU A 61 10.22 -2.51 19.05
N LEU A 62 9.44 -1.50 19.46
CA LEU A 62 9.38 -1.07 20.85
C LEU A 62 8.73 -2.13 21.76
N ALA A 63 7.88 -3.00 21.22
CA ALA A 63 7.33 -4.11 21.98
C ALA A 63 8.40 -5.16 22.31
N HIS A 64 9.32 -5.47 21.39
CA HIS A 64 10.49 -6.29 21.70
C HIS A 64 11.35 -5.68 22.81
N TYR A 65 11.52 -4.36 22.79
CA TYR A 65 12.22 -3.64 23.84
C TYR A 65 11.50 -3.75 25.20
N VAL A 66 10.19 -3.49 25.25
CA VAL A 66 9.38 -3.56 26.47
C VAL A 66 9.34 -4.98 27.06
N LEU A 67 9.32 -6.01 26.20
CA LEU A 67 9.30 -7.41 26.61
C LEU A 67 10.70 -7.98 26.91
N GLY A 68 11.78 -7.21 26.69
CA GLY A 68 13.15 -7.68 26.88
C GLY A 68 13.55 -8.79 25.92
N HIS A 69 13.03 -8.79 24.69
CA HIS A 69 13.33 -9.78 23.66
C HIS A 69 14.75 -9.57 23.09
N GLU A 70 15.77 -10.01 23.84
CA GLU A 70 17.18 -10.06 23.39
C GLU A 70 17.49 -11.34 22.59
N PRO A 71 18.49 -11.36 21.70
CA PRO A 71 18.83 -12.54 20.90
C PRO A 71 18.86 -13.85 21.71
N LEU A 72 18.10 -14.84 21.26
CA LEU A 72 18.00 -16.13 21.94
C LEU A 72 19.30 -16.92 21.83
N SER A 73 19.63 -17.63 22.91
CA SER A 73 20.60 -18.73 22.92
C SER A 73 19.88 -19.96 23.48
N GLY A 74 20.09 -21.14 22.90
CA GLY A 74 19.29 -22.30 23.22
C GLY A 74 19.92 -23.61 22.74
N PRO A 75 19.43 -24.76 23.25
CA PRO A 75 20.09 -26.04 23.03
C PRO A 75 19.84 -26.65 21.64
N SER A 76 18.83 -26.17 20.90
CA SER A 76 18.56 -26.61 19.52
C SER A 76 17.97 -25.50 18.63
N MET A 77 18.18 -25.60 17.31
CA MET A 77 17.61 -24.67 16.34
C MET A 77 16.08 -24.68 16.30
N ALA A 78 15.45 -25.83 16.48
CA ALA A 78 13.99 -25.95 16.43
C ALA A 78 13.31 -25.22 17.62
N GLU A 79 13.89 -25.33 18.81
CA GLU A 79 13.37 -24.62 19.99
C GLU A 79 13.62 -23.12 19.89
N LEU A 80 14.79 -22.72 19.37
CA LEU A 80 15.09 -21.31 19.09
C LEU A 80 14.07 -20.70 18.12
N LEU A 81 13.70 -21.41 17.05
CA LEU A 81 12.69 -20.95 16.10
C LEU A 81 11.32 -20.79 16.76
N ARG A 82 10.84 -21.79 17.51
CA ARG A 82 9.53 -21.71 18.20
C ARG A 82 9.50 -20.58 19.22
N ALA A 83 10.57 -20.41 19.99
CA ALA A 83 10.69 -19.33 20.96
C ALA A 83 10.72 -17.96 20.26
N GLN A 84 11.37 -17.85 19.10
CA GLN A 84 11.35 -16.62 18.30
C GLN A 84 9.94 -16.32 17.77
N GLU A 85 9.23 -17.31 17.21
CA GLU A 85 7.86 -17.12 16.73
C GLU A 85 6.92 -16.62 17.83
N LEU A 86 7.01 -17.20 19.03
CA LEU A 86 6.20 -16.74 20.17
C LEU A 86 6.52 -15.29 20.54
N ARG A 87 7.79 -14.90 20.48
CA ARG A 87 8.21 -13.52 20.74
C ARG A 87 7.65 -12.53 19.72
N GLU A 88 7.59 -12.89 18.43
CA GLU A 88 6.95 -12.03 17.41
C GLU A 88 5.45 -11.88 17.67
N LEU A 89 4.76 -12.97 18.06
CA LEU A 89 3.33 -12.90 18.41
C LEU A 89 3.08 -12.04 19.66
N ASP A 90 3.93 -12.15 20.67
CA ASP A 90 3.83 -11.34 21.89
C ASP A 90 4.18 -9.87 21.63
N ALA A 91 5.16 -9.61 20.75
CA ALA A 91 5.51 -8.26 20.32
C ALA A 91 4.35 -7.60 19.55
N ASN A 92 3.69 -8.31 18.64
CA ASN A 92 2.49 -7.83 17.95
C ASN A 92 1.38 -7.42 18.93
N ALA A 93 1.12 -8.24 19.95
CA ALA A 93 0.10 -7.94 20.95
C ALA A 93 0.50 -6.75 21.86
N LYS A 94 1.76 -6.69 22.28
CA LYS A 94 2.28 -5.58 23.09
C LYS A 94 2.36 -4.27 22.30
N ALA A 95 2.55 -4.33 20.99
CA ALA A 95 2.49 -3.15 20.12
C ALA A 95 1.12 -2.47 20.17
N VAL A 96 0.02 -3.23 20.20
CA VAL A 96 -1.34 -2.69 20.39
C VAL A 96 -1.44 -1.93 21.71
N GLU A 97 -0.93 -2.50 22.81
CA GLU A 97 -0.92 -1.82 24.12
C GLU A 97 -0.07 -0.55 24.11
N ILE A 98 1.10 -0.57 23.46
CA ILE A 98 1.96 0.61 23.29
C ILE A 98 1.22 1.71 22.50
N LEU A 99 0.55 1.36 21.40
CA LEU A 99 -0.23 2.31 20.61
C LEU A 99 -1.37 2.93 21.44
N MET A 100 -2.05 2.14 22.26
CA MET A 100 -3.09 2.65 23.15
C MET A 100 -2.52 3.61 24.20
N ARG A 101 -1.49 3.18 24.94
CA ARG A 101 -0.96 3.94 26.09
C ARG A 101 -0.13 5.16 25.71
N VAL A 102 0.60 5.09 24.60
CA VAL A 102 1.58 6.12 24.22
C VAL A 102 1.07 7.00 23.08
N ARG A 103 0.24 6.45 22.17
CA ARG A 103 -0.35 7.21 21.06
C ARG A 103 -1.82 7.57 21.29
N GLY A 104 -2.41 7.16 22.41
CA GLY A 104 -3.78 7.49 22.79
C GLY A 104 -4.84 6.87 21.89
N MET A 105 -4.49 5.81 21.14
CA MET A 105 -5.43 5.14 20.24
C MET A 105 -6.47 4.33 21.04
N SER A 106 -7.69 4.24 20.52
CA SER A 106 -8.62 3.20 20.98
C SER A 106 -8.08 1.80 20.63
N GLN A 107 -8.57 0.76 21.32
CA GLN A 107 -8.17 -0.62 21.02
C GLN A 107 -8.44 -0.99 19.56
N THR A 108 -9.60 -0.63 19.02
CA THR A 108 -9.97 -0.89 17.63
C THR A 108 -9.02 -0.21 16.64
N GLU A 109 -8.63 1.04 16.89
CA GLU A 109 -7.67 1.76 16.03
C GLU A 109 -6.28 1.16 16.09
N ALA A 110 -5.81 0.79 17.28
CA ALA A 110 -4.50 0.16 17.48
C ALA A 110 -4.43 -1.22 16.81
N VAL A 111 -5.46 -2.06 16.99
CA VAL A 111 -5.56 -3.37 16.30
C VAL A 111 -5.61 -3.18 14.79
N ARG A 112 -6.43 -2.25 14.29
CA ARG A 112 -6.49 -1.95 12.84
C ARG A 112 -5.13 -1.51 12.30
N THR A 113 -4.41 -0.68 13.04
CA THR A 113 -3.06 -0.21 12.67
C THR A 113 -2.09 -1.39 12.52
N MET A 114 -2.09 -2.34 13.46
CA MET A 114 -1.24 -3.53 13.39
C MET A 114 -1.68 -4.51 12.29
N VAL A 115 -2.98 -4.74 12.11
CA VAL A 115 -3.50 -5.61 11.03
C VAL A 115 -3.13 -5.04 9.65
N THR A 116 -3.22 -3.73 9.45
CA THR A 116 -2.79 -3.08 8.20
C THR A 116 -1.31 -3.30 7.92
N HIS A 117 -0.47 -3.22 8.96
CA HIS A 117 0.96 -3.51 8.84
C HIS A 117 1.23 -4.98 8.42
N LEU A 118 0.60 -5.94 9.11
CA LEU A 118 0.76 -7.37 8.80
C LEU A 118 0.23 -7.72 7.40
N ARG A 119 -0.86 -7.07 6.95
CA ARG A 119 -1.34 -7.20 5.56
C ARG A 119 -0.35 -6.65 4.54
N GLY A 120 0.36 -5.57 4.88
CA GLY A 120 1.46 -5.07 4.08
C GLY A 120 2.57 -6.11 3.91
N ALA A 121 2.95 -6.79 5.00
CA ALA A 121 3.92 -7.89 4.96
C ALA A 121 3.39 -9.09 4.15
N GLN A 122 2.12 -9.46 4.31
CA GLN A 122 1.46 -10.52 3.54
C GLN A 122 1.51 -10.24 2.04
N ALA A 123 1.19 -9.00 1.66
CA ALA A 123 1.26 -8.54 0.28
C ALA A 123 2.70 -8.61 -0.27
N ALA A 124 3.69 -8.15 0.50
CA ALA A 124 5.09 -8.24 0.09
C ALA A 124 5.53 -9.70 -0.17
N ILE A 125 5.12 -10.65 0.68
CA ILE A 125 5.40 -12.08 0.49
C ILE A 125 4.69 -12.61 -0.75
N ARG A 126 3.42 -12.25 -0.98
CA ARG A 126 2.70 -12.60 -2.21
C ARG A 126 3.40 -12.03 -3.46
N CYS A 127 4.10 -10.90 -3.32
CA CYS A 127 4.95 -10.34 -4.37
C CYS A 127 6.33 -11.01 -4.50
N GLY A 128 6.58 -12.14 -3.82
CA GLY A 128 7.86 -12.84 -3.84
C GLY A 128 8.90 -12.27 -2.86
N GLY A 129 8.49 -11.44 -1.91
CA GLY A 129 9.32 -11.05 -0.77
C GLY A 129 9.56 -12.24 0.17
N ALA A 130 10.70 -12.24 0.85
CA ALA A 130 11.00 -13.25 1.86
C ALA A 130 10.20 -12.99 3.15
N LEU A 131 9.82 -14.06 3.83
CA LEU A 131 9.34 -13.99 5.21
C LEU A 131 10.52 -13.57 6.10
N ALA A 132 10.30 -12.57 6.95
CA ALA A 132 11.33 -12.12 7.89
C ALA A 132 11.68 -13.25 8.87
N PRO A 133 12.96 -13.48 9.20
CA PRO A 133 13.36 -14.56 10.09
C PRO A 133 12.64 -14.49 11.44
N GLY A 134 12.08 -15.61 11.90
CA GLY A 134 11.38 -15.69 13.19
C GLY A 134 9.89 -15.35 13.14
N HIS A 135 9.42 -14.67 12.09
CA HIS A 135 8.00 -14.42 11.88
C HIS A 135 7.26 -15.66 11.36
N ARG A 136 5.98 -15.73 11.68
CA ARG A 136 5.05 -16.68 11.06
C ARG A 136 4.47 -16.08 9.77
N PRO A 137 3.84 -16.90 8.90
CA PRO A 137 3.02 -16.36 7.83
C PRO A 137 2.08 -15.27 8.37
N PRO A 138 2.01 -14.07 7.75
CA PRO A 138 1.27 -12.95 8.33
C PRO A 138 -0.22 -13.23 8.58
N ALA A 139 -0.82 -14.18 7.86
CA ALA A 139 -2.18 -14.64 8.13
C ALA A 139 -2.33 -15.24 9.53
N ASP A 140 -1.34 -16.03 9.96
CA ASP A 140 -1.31 -16.67 11.28
C ASP A 140 -1.07 -15.63 12.38
N GLU A 141 -0.22 -14.63 12.13
CA GLU A 141 0.00 -13.52 13.07
C GLU A 141 -1.25 -12.65 13.22
N ILE A 142 -1.96 -12.36 12.12
CA ILE A 142 -3.24 -11.63 12.14
C ILE A 142 -4.28 -12.41 12.93
N ALA A 143 -4.42 -13.72 12.67
CA ALA A 143 -5.37 -14.57 13.39
C ALA A 143 -5.07 -14.61 14.90
N ASN A 144 -3.78 -14.73 15.28
CA ASN A 144 -3.37 -14.67 16.68
C ASN A 144 -3.69 -13.31 17.32
N LEU A 145 -3.40 -12.21 16.63
CA LEU A 145 -3.65 -10.86 17.13
C LEU A 145 -5.16 -10.64 17.35
N LEU A 146 -6.00 -11.00 16.39
CA LEU A 146 -7.45 -10.88 16.51
C LEU A 146 -8.03 -11.77 17.62
N ALA A 147 -7.47 -12.96 17.82
CA ALA A 147 -7.86 -13.83 18.94
C ALA A 147 -7.52 -13.24 20.31
N ARG A 148 -6.45 -12.45 20.43
CA ARG A 148 -6.08 -11.74 21.67
C ARG A 148 -6.92 -10.49 21.93
N PHE A 149 -7.55 -9.91 20.89
CA PHE A 149 -8.37 -8.71 20.96
C PHE A 149 -9.75 -8.92 20.30
N PRO A 150 -10.59 -9.84 20.83
CA PRO A 150 -11.83 -10.26 20.18
C PRO A 150 -12.84 -9.12 19.98
N ASP A 151 -12.89 -8.15 20.90
CA ASP A 151 -13.78 -6.99 20.81
C ASP A 151 -13.44 -6.06 19.63
N SER A 152 -12.26 -6.23 19.03
CA SER A 152 -11.80 -5.47 17.87
C SER A 152 -11.98 -6.22 16.54
N ALA A 153 -12.38 -7.50 16.58
CA ALA A 153 -12.52 -8.35 15.40
C ALA A 153 -13.70 -7.95 14.49
N GLY A 154 -14.68 -7.21 15.03
CA GLY A 154 -15.88 -6.76 14.32
C GLY A 154 -15.67 -5.73 13.20
N THR A 155 -14.43 -5.32 12.89
CA THR A 155 -14.17 -4.30 11.84
C THR A 155 -13.03 -4.69 10.89
N GLY A 156 -12.61 -5.95 10.88
CA GLY A 156 -11.33 -6.36 10.29
C GLY A 156 -11.37 -7.43 9.21
N ALA A 157 -12.47 -8.15 8.97
CA ALA A 157 -12.50 -9.16 7.91
C ALA A 157 -12.89 -8.51 6.56
N PRO A 158 -12.07 -8.61 5.50
CA PRO A 158 -12.64 -8.68 4.17
C PRO A 158 -13.42 -9.99 4.17
N ALA A 159 -14.70 -9.92 3.85
CA ALA A 159 -15.46 -11.12 3.54
C ALA A 159 -14.71 -11.82 2.40
N GLU A 160 -14.16 -13.00 2.67
CA GLU A 160 -13.69 -13.91 1.64
C GLU A 160 -14.94 -14.57 1.05
N GLU A 161 -15.73 -13.79 0.32
CA GLU A 161 -16.79 -14.34 -0.52
C GLU A 161 -16.12 -14.98 -1.74
N ARG A 162 -16.13 -16.31 -1.78
CA ARG A 162 -15.95 -17.08 -3.02
C ARG A 162 -16.91 -16.50 -4.06
N PRO A 163 -16.44 -16.06 -5.25
CA PRO A 163 -17.37 -15.69 -6.29
C PRO A 163 -18.04 -16.97 -6.79
N ALA A 164 -19.33 -17.10 -6.48
CA ALA A 164 -20.21 -17.96 -7.24
C ALA A 164 -20.20 -17.44 -8.69
N SER A 165 -19.90 -18.32 -9.63
CA SER A 165 -20.05 -18.09 -11.06
C SER A 165 -21.49 -17.62 -11.35
N SER A 166 -21.68 -16.32 -11.59
CA SER A 166 -22.95 -15.78 -12.07
C SER A 166 -22.97 -15.67 -13.60
N PRO A 167 -24.14 -15.92 -14.23
CA PRO A 167 -24.27 -15.98 -15.68
C PRO A 167 -24.15 -14.59 -16.32
N ALA A 168 -23.94 -14.57 -17.64
CA ALA A 168 -23.79 -13.38 -18.46
C ALA A 168 -24.98 -12.40 -18.26
N VAL A 169 -24.74 -11.30 -17.55
CA VAL A 169 -25.66 -10.15 -17.43
C VAL A 169 -25.15 -9.04 -18.34
N ALA A 170 -26.09 -8.44 -19.08
CA ALA A 170 -25.90 -7.38 -20.06
C ALA A 170 -24.92 -6.27 -19.62
N VAL A 171 -24.19 -5.75 -20.60
CA VAL A 171 -23.19 -4.69 -20.49
C VAL A 171 -23.87 -3.38 -20.04
N ILE A 172 -23.79 -3.06 -18.75
CA ILE A 172 -24.20 -1.76 -18.23
C ILE A 172 -22.98 -0.82 -18.32
N PRO A 173 -23.11 0.38 -18.91
CA PRO A 173 -22.04 1.38 -18.89
C PRO A 173 -21.62 1.68 -17.45
N VAL A 174 -20.32 1.61 -17.17
CA VAL A 174 -19.80 1.83 -15.82
C VAL A 174 -19.72 3.33 -15.58
N ALA A 175 -20.46 3.84 -14.60
CA ALA A 175 -20.41 5.25 -14.20
C ALA A 175 -19.09 5.59 -13.47
N VAL A 176 -18.82 6.89 -13.29
CA VAL A 176 -17.71 7.36 -12.45
C VAL A 176 -17.88 6.77 -11.05
N PRO A 177 -16.89 6.05 -10.49
CA PRO A 177 -16.99 5.54 -9.14
C PRO A 177 -16.80 6.65 -8.11
N VAL A 178 -17.41 6.48 -6.94
CA VAL A 178 -17.11 7.29 -5.76
C VAL A 178 -16.11 6.53 -4.89
N TRP A 179 -14.94 7.14 -4.66
CA TRP A 179 -13.93 6.66 -3.72
C TRP A 179 -14.18 7.27 -2.34
N LYS A 180 -13.97 6.49 -1.29
CA LYS A 180 -14.12 6.96 0.09
C LYS A 180 -12.76 7.00 0.79
N PRO A 181 -12.49 7.99 1.67
CA PRO A 181 -11.35 7.93 2.57
C PRO A 181 -11.29 6.57 3.29
N GLY A 182 -10.12 5.93 3.25
CA GLY A 182 -9.90 4.58 3.78
C GLY A 182 -10.07 3.45 2.76
N ASP A 183 -10.56 3.70 1.54
CA ASP A 183 -10.45 2.73 0.44
C ASP A 183 -8.96 2.47 0.16
N THR A 184 -8.60 1.20 -0.01
CA THR A 184 -7.21 0.78 -0.26
C THR A 184 -7.10 -0.28 -1.34
N TRP A 185 -6.01 -0.19 -2.11
CA TRP A 185 -5.58 -1.19 -3.09
C TRP A 185 -4.08 -1.44 -2.94
N THR A 186 -3.69 -2.69 -2.78
CA THR A 186 -2.29 -3.09 -2.66
C THR A 186 -1.85 -3.78 -3.94
N PHE A 187 -0.75 -3.30 -4.53
CA PHE A 187 -0.21 -3.81 -5.78
C PHE A 187 1.17 -4.43 -5.59
N CYS A 188 1.43 -5.55 -6.25
CA CYS A 188 2.79 -5.93 -6.63
C CYS A 188 3.21 -5.12 -7.84
N LEU A 189 4.31 -4.40 -7.70
CA LEU A 189 5.08 -3.81 -8.78
C LEU A 189 6.17 -4.78 -9.21
N GLU A 190 6.24 -5.07 -10.50
CA GLU A 190 7.37 -5.72 -11.13
C GLU A 190 7.89 -4.83 -12.25
N SER A 191 9.19 -4.59 -12.26
CA SER A 191 9.87 -3.76 -13.25
C SER A 191 11.29 -4.31 -13.49
N PRO A 192 11.95 -3.93 -14.59
CA PRO A 192 13.34 -4.33 -14.84
C PRO A 192 14.31 -3.84 -13.76
N THR A 193 13.95 -2.76 -13.06
CA THR A 193 14.74 -2.17 -11.97
C THR A 193 14.43 -2.75 -10.58
N GLY A 194 13.44 -3.64 -10.47
CA GLY A 194 13.09 -4.29 -9.21
C GLY A 194 11.62 -4.63 -9.06
N LYS A 195 11.33 -5.35 -7.98
CA LYS A 195 10.01 -5.82 -7.59
C LYS A 195 9.68 -5.35 -6.17
N GLY A 196 8.41 -5.10 -5.87
CA GLY A 196 7.97 -4.74 -4.51
C GLY A 196 6.47 -4.55 -4.39
N ALA A 197 5.96 -4.41 -3.16
CA ALA A 197 4.56 -4.08 -2.92
C ALA A 197 4.40 -2.60 -2.55
N TYR A 198 3.28 -1.99 -2.94
CA TYR A 198 2.87 -0.69 -2.40
C TYR A 198 1.35 -0.63 -2.24
N VAL A 199 0.90 0.26 -1.36
CA VAL A 199 -0.52 0.51 -1.09
C VAL A 199 -0.88 1.88 -1.66
N TRP A 200 -2.01 1.93 -2.35
CA TRP A 200 -2.76 3.14 -2.62
C TRP A 200 -3.88 3.22 -1.59
N SER A 201 -3.93 4.33 -0.85
CA SER A 201 -5.01 4.61 0.10
C SER A 201 -5.63 5.95 -0.23
N VAL A 202 -6.94 6.02 -0.32
CA VAL A 202 -7.65 7.30 -0.38
C VAL A 202 -7.52 7.94 1.00
N ASP A 203 -6.80 9.05 1.08
CA ASP A 203 -6.54 9.75 2.34
C ASP A 203 -7.67 10.76 2.64
N ARG A 204 -7.98 11.60 1.65
CA ARG A 204 -8.95 12.68 1.76
C ARG A 204 -9.45 13.15 0.40
N GLU A 205 -10.48 13.98 0.44
CA GLU A 205 -10.82 14.89 -0.66
C GLU A 205 -10.22 16.27 -0.39
N GLU A 206 -9.70 16.93 -1.43
CA GLU A 206 -9.07 18.23 -1.33
C GLU A 206 -9.43 19.13 -2.52
N MET A 207 -9.65 20.40 -2.26
CA MET A 207 -9.82 21.42 -3.29
C MET A 207 -8.46 21.95 -3.74
N VAL A 208 -8.10 21.73 -4.99
CA VAL A 208 -6.88 22.25 -5.61
C VAL A 208 -7.30 23.20 -6.73
N GLU A 209 -6.95 24.48 -6.60
CA GLU A 209 -7.27 25.52 -7.59
C GLU A 209 -8.76 25.54 -7.98
N GLY A 210 -9.65 25.33 -6.99
CA GLY A 210 -11.10 25.33 -7.21
C GLY A 210 -11.66 24.01 -7.78
N VAL A 211 -10.84 22.98 -7.96
CA VAL A 211 -11.26 21.65 -8.45
C VAL A 211 -11.11 20.61 -7.35
N SER A 212 -12.16 19.83 -7.09
CA SER A 212 -12.15 18.75 -6.09
C SER A 212 -11.33 17.55 -6.59
N HIS A 213 -10.47 17.02 -5.72
CA HIS A 213 -9.61 15.88 -5.98
C HIS A 213 -9.68 14.85 -4.84
N TYR A 214 -9.65 13.56 -5.19
CA TYR A 214 -9.19 12.53 -4.28
C TYR A 214 -7.67 12.63 -4.16
N VAL A 215 -7.16 12.63 -2.93
CA VAL A 215 -5.74 12.53 -2.61
C VAL A 215 -5.42 11.10 -2.23
N ILE A 216 -4.65 10.43 -3.08
CA ILE A 216 -4.20 9.05 -2.86
C ILE A 216 -2.82 9.08 -2.24
N LYS A 217 -2.67 8.41 -1.10
CA LYS A 217 -1.40 8.25 -0.40
C LYS A 217 -0.71 6.96 -0.81
N GLN A 218 0.58 7.08 -1.13
CA GLN A 218 1.50 5.99 -1.41
C GLN A 218 2.84 6.28 -0.71
N GLY A 219 2.93 5.96 0.58
CA GLY A 219 4.05 6.39 1.41
C GLY A 219 4.09 7.92 1.54
N MET A 220 5.21 8.56 1.17
CA MET A 220 5.37 10.02 1.14
C MET A 220 4.79 10.66 -0.13
N ARG A 221 4.38 9.83 -1.10
CA ARG A 221 3.79 10.32 -2.34
C ARG A 221 2.30 10.57 -2.15
N GLU A 222 1.83 11.71 -2.63
CA GLU A 222 0.41 11.98 -2.83
C GLU A 222 0.12 12.09 -4.33
N ILE A 223 -0.99 11.52 -4.77
CA ILE A 223 -1.45 11.51 -6.17
C ILE A 223 -2.85 12.10 -6.21
N PHE A 224 -3.05 13.11 -7.06
CA PHE A 224 -4.28 13.90 -7.10
C PHE A 224 -5.11 13.53 -8.33
N TYR A 225 -6.28 12.93 -8.11
CA TYR A 225 -7.25 12.58 -9.15
C TYR A 225 -8.52 13.41 -8.98
N ARG A 226 -9.01 14.06 -10.04
CA ARG A 226 -10.26 14.83 -9.97
C ARG A 226 -11.42 13.92 -9.56
N THR A 227 -12.27 14.38 -8.66
CA THR A 227 -13.43 13.59 -8.20
C THR A 227 -14.49 13.39 -9.28
N ALA A 228 -14.60 14.34 -10.22
CA ALA A 228 -15.60 14.31 -11.29
C ALA A 228 -15.37 13.21 -12.34
N ASP A 229 -14.11 12.83 -12.62
CA ASP A 229 -13.78 11.93 -13.73
C ASP A 229 -12.50 11.09 -13.53
N LEU A 230 -11.86 11.18 -12.37
CA LEU A 230 -10.57 10.54 -12.06
C LEU A 230 -9.41 10.95 -12.99
N ALA A 231 -9.47 12.11 -13.65
CA ALA A 231 -8.33 12.63 -14.39
C ALA A 231 -7.17 12.94 -13.43
N HIS A 232 -5.97 12.56 -13.83
CA HIS A 232 -4.75 12.71 -13.03
C HIS A 232 -4.16 14.10 -13.22
N THR A 233 -4.05 14.86 -12.14
CA THR A 233 -3.59 16.26 -12.20
C THR A 233 -2.12 16.40 -11.81
N ARG A 234 -1.71 15.85 -10.66
CA ARG A 234 -0.35 16.02 -10.14
C ARG A 234 0.03 14.94 -9.12
N GLU A 235 1.32 14.84 -8.87
CA GLU A 235 1.91 14.05 -7.79
C GLU A 235 2.91 14.89 -6.99
N THR A 236 2.88 14.75 -5.66
CA THR A 236 3.88 15.33 -4.75
C THR A 236 4.61 14.21 -4.00
N VAL A 237 5.84 14.47 -3.57
CA VAL A 237 6.56 13.61 -2.61
C VAL A 237 7.09 14.51 -1.51
N ASP A 238 6.67 14.26 -0.28
CA ASP A 238 7.02 15.10 0.88
C ASP A 238 6.71 16.60 0.62
N GLY A 239 5.54 16.85 0.02
CA GLY A 239 5.07 18.20 -0.35
C GLY A 239 5.71 18.78 -1.62
N ALA A 240 6.85 18.26 -2.09
CA ALA A 240 7.49 18.74 -3.32
C ALA A 240 6.77 18.21 -4.57
N LEU A 241 6.47 19.09 -5.54
CA LEU A 241 5.87 18.70 -6.81
C LEU A 241 6.87 17.87 -7.64
N VAL A 242 6.52 16.61 -7.92
CA VAL A 242 7.37 15.70 -8.69
C VAL A 242 6.79 15.37 -10.07
N ARG A 243 5.48 15.55 -10.25
CA ARG A 243 4.80 15.37 -11.54
C ARG A 243 3.60 16.28 -11.65
N GLN A 244 3.35 16.85 -12.81
CA GLN A 244 2.13 17.59 -13.14
C GLN A 244 1.70 17.31 -14.58
N HIS A 245 0.40 17.22 -14.81
CA HIS A 245 -0.21 17.07 -16.13
C HIS A 245 -0.98 18.34 -16.51
N SER A 246 -0.73 18.88 -17.70
CA SER A 246 -1.42 20.07 -18.23
C SER A 246 -1.93 19.81 -19.67
N PRO A 247 -3.26 19.74 -19.90
CA PRO A 247 -4.32 19.58 -18.88
C PRO A 247 -4.17 18.27 -18.09
N SER A 248 -4.99 18.07 -17.06
CA SER A 248 -5.04 16.80 -16.33
C SER A 248 -5.20 15.61 -17.30
N ARG A 249 -4.43 14.55 -17.08
CA ARG A 249 -4.45 13.35 -17.92
C ARG A 249 -5.74 12.57 -17.69
N THR A 250 -6.62 12.53 -18.70
CA THR A 250 -7.86 11.76 -18.67
C THR A 250 -7.57 10.26 -18.69
N ARG A 251 -7.79 9.59 -17.56
CA ARG A 251 -7.65 8.13 -17.45
C ARG A 251 -8.82 7.37 -18.07
N TYR A 252 -10.02 7.92 -17.96
CA TYR A 252 -11.25 7.27 -18.37
C TYR A 252 -12.19 8.31 -19.00
N ALA A 253 -12.79 7.97 -20.14
CA ALA A 253 -13.96 8.69 -20.65
C ALA A 253 -15.22 7.99 -20.13
N TRP A 254 -15.86 8.60 -19.13
CA TRP A 254 -17.04 8.03 -18.49
C TRP A 254 -18.33 8.33 -19.28
N PRO A 255 -19.34 7.45 -19.25
CA PRO A 255 -19.30 6.12 -18.65
C PRO A 255 -18.42 5.16 -19.47
N LEU A 256 -17.71 4.25 -18.79
CA LEU A 256 -16.89 3.26 -19.49
C LEU A 256 -17.77 2.18 -20.09
N ALA A 257 -17.66 2.00 -21.40
CA ALA A 257 -18.29 0.93 -22.15
C ALA A 257 -17.33 0.40 -23.23
N VAL A 258 -17.39 -0.90 -23.53
CA VAL A 258 -16.60 -1.49 -24.63
C VAL A 258 -16.85 -0.74 -25.94
N GLY A 259 -15.78 -0.45 -26.68
CA GLY A 259 -15.82 0.35 -27.91
C GLY A 259 -15.66 1.85 -27.68
N THR A 260 -15.80 2.35 -26.45
CA THR A 260 -15.54 3.76 -26.14
C THR A 260 -14.09 4.10 -26.43
N THR A 261 -13.89 5.17 -27.20
CA THR A 261 -12.56 5.67 -27.59
C THR A 261 -12.50 7.17 -27.36
N TRP A 262 -11.35 7.66 -26.89
CA TRP A 262 -11.08 9.09 -26.78
C TRP A 262 -9.62 9.39 -27.10
N GLU A 263 -9.37 10.60 -27.55
CA GLU A 263 -8.02 11.11 -27.75
C GLU A 263 -7.67 12.08 -26.63
N GLN A 264 -6.39 12.16 -26.30
CA GLN A 264 -5.88 13.16 -25.37
C GLN A 264 -4.51 13.64 -25.80
N ALA A 265 -4.27 14.93 -25.62
CA ALA A 265 -2.96 15.55 -25.68
C ALA A 265 -2.69 16.25 -24.35
N PHE A 266 -1.55 15.98 -23.73
CA PHE A 266 -1.17 16.60 -22.48
C PHE A 266 0.34 16.70 -22.35
N ARG A 267 0.77 17.73 -21.64
CA ARG A 267 2.15 17.92 -21.20
C ARG A 267 2.33 17.32 -19.81
N GLU A 268 3.35 16.49 -19.64
CA GLU A 268 3.81 15.98 -18.35
C GLU A 268 5.10 16.70 -17.95
N ASP A 269 5.01 17.48 -16.88
CA ASP A 269 6.17 18.13 -16.26
C ASP A 269 6.68 17.30 -15.09
N ARG A 270 7.99 17.03 -15.07
CA ARG A 270 8.71 16.39 -13.97
C ARG A 270 9.82 17.30 -13.45
N PRO A 271 9.49 18.27 -12.57
CA PRO A 271 10.43 19.33 -12.18
C PRO A 271 11.72 18.79 -11.55
N VAL A 272 11.62 17.77 -10.69
CA VAL A 272 12.78 17.16 -10.02
C VAL A 272 13.71 16.46 -11.01
N GLU A 273 13.16 15.83 -12.04
CA GLU A 273 13.93 15.21 -13.14
C GLU A 273 14.37 16.23 -14.21
N ARG A 274 13.92 17.49 -14.10
CA ARG A 274 14.06 18.55 -15.14
C ARG A 274 13.64 18.05 -16.53
N ARG A 275 12.57 17.25 -16.58
CA ARG A 275 12.07 16.62 -17.79
C ARG A 275 10.67 17.12 -18.11
N VAL A 276 10.43 17.39 -19.38
CA VAL A 276 9.10 17.69 -19.93
C VAL A 276 8.81 16.65 -21.01
N ILE A 277 7.59 16.12 -21.01
CA ILE A 277 7.17 15.09 -21.96
C ILE A 277 5.83 15.50 -22.55
N GLU A 278 5.79 15.68 -23.86
CA GLU A 278 4.54 15.84 -24.59
C GLU A 278 3.96 14.46 -24.93
N ARG A 279 2.66 14.28 -24.70
CA ARG A 279 1.94 13.04 -24.98
C ARG A 279 0.73 13.33 -25.86
N GLU A 280 0.58 12.50 -26.88
CA GLU A 280 -0.62 12.40 -27.71
C GLU A 280 -0.98 10.91 -27.75
N ASP A 281 -2.10 10.57 -27.13
CA ASP A 281 -2.55 9.19 -26.99
C ASP A 281 -3.98 9.04 -27.50
N VAL A 282 -4.26 7.90 -28.14
CA VAL A 282 -5.60 7.38 -28.41
C VAL A 282 -5.84 6.29 -27.39
N VAL A 283 -6.95 6.37 -26.67
CA VAL A 283 -7.31 5.41 -25.62
C VAL A 283 -8.63 4.77 -25.98
N SER A 284 -8.72 3.45 -25.79
CA SER A 284 -9.92 2.68 -26.11
C SER A 284 -10.21 1.62 -25.06
N VAL A 285 -11.49 1.42 -24.75
CA VAL A 285 -11.99 0.26 -24.01
C VAL A 285 -12.15 -0.90 -24.99
N GLU A 286 -11.16 -1.78 -25.04
CA GLU A 286 -11.03 -2.80 -26.10
C GLU A 286 -11.98 -3.99 -25.92
N GLY A 287 -12.32 -4.33 -24.67
CA GLY A 287 -13.16 -5.49 -24.40
C GLY A 287 -13.35 -5.77 -22.92
N GLU A 288 -14.18 -6.78 -22.66
CA GLU A 288 -14.36 -7.34 -21.33
C GLU A 288 -13.53 -8.62 -21.20
N GLU A 289 -12.82 -8.75 -20.08
CA GLU A 289 -12.00 -9.91 -19.77
C GLU A 289 -12.20 -10.31 -18.32
N THR A 290 -12.39 -11.60 -18.05
CA THR A 290 -12.28 -12.14 -16.70
C THR A 290 -10.79 -12.35 -16.41
N LEU A 291 -10.27 -11.62 -15.42
CA LEU A 291 -8.85 -11.64 -15.07
C LEU A 291 -8.63 -12.16 -13.66
N THR A 292 -7.78 -13.18 -13.54
CA THR A 292 -7.26 -13.67 -12.26
C THR A 292 -5.95 -12.98 -11.91
N VAL A 293 -5.89 -12.43 -10.70
CA VAL A 293 -4.75 -11.82 -10.03
C VAL A 293 -4.62 -12.38 -8.62
N LEU A 294 -3.56 -12.03 -7.89
CA LEU A 294 -3.35 -12.50 -6.51
C LEU A 294 -4.46 -12.11 -5.52
N ALA A 295 -5.20 -11.03 -5.80
CA ALA A 295 -6.35 -10.61 -4.99
C ALA A 295 -7.65 -11.38 -5.28
N GLY A 296 -7.72 -12.18 -6.36
CA GLY A 296 -8.92 -12.88 -6.78
C GLY A 296 -9.14 -12.86 -8.29
N THR A 297 -10.32 -13.29 -8.71
CA THR A 297 -10.77 -13.28 -10.11
C THR A 297 -11.87 -12.25 -10.28
N PHE A 298 -11.69 -11.32 -11.22
CA PHE A 298 -12.57 -10.18 -11.40
C PHE A 298 -13.00 -10.06 -12.86
N ARG A 299 -14.22 -9.55 -13.08
CA ARG A 299 -14.64 -9.09 -14.40
C ARG A 299 -14.03 -7.70 -14.64
N THR A 300 -13.35 -7.53 -15.78
CA THR A 300 -12.60 -6.32 -16.06
C THR A 300 -12.89 -5.76 -17.44
N LEU A 301 -12.73 -4.45 -17.59
CA LEU A 301 -12.65 -3.78 -18.88
C LEU A 301 -11.18 -3.56 -19.23
N LYS A 302 -10.71 -4.11 -20.34
CA LYS A 302 -9.36 -3.84 -20.85
C LYS A 302 -9.33 -2.49 -21.54
N ILE A 303 -8.44 -1.62 -21.09
CA ILE A 303 -8.27 -0.26 -21.60
C ILE A 303 -6.84 -0.12 -22.10
N ALA A 304 -6.68 0.27 -23.35
CA ALA A 304 -5.37 0.42 -23.99
C ALA A 304 -5.12 1.87 -24.38
N TYR A 305 -3.93 2.37 -24.05
CA TYR A 305 -3.46 3.70 -24.40
C TYR A 305 -2.34 3.54 -25.42
N ARG A 306 -2.59 4.03 -26.63
CA ARG A 306 -1.67 3.94 -27.75
C ARG A 306 -1.16 5.31 -28.10
N ASN A 307 0.12 5.42 -28.41
CA ASN A 307 0.63 6.65 -28.97
C ASN A 307 -0.10 6.96 -30.28
N LYS A 308 -0.65 8.17 -30.40
CA LYS A 308 -1.46 8.56 -31.57
C LYS A 308 -0.70 8.46 -32.90
N ARG A 309 0.61 8.74 -32.88
CA ARG A 309 1.44 8.79 -34.09
C ARG A 309 1.98 7.42 -34.50
N THR A 310 2.45 6.62 -33.54
CA THR A 310 3.10 5.34 -33.83
C THR A 310 2.20 4.13 -33.63
N THR A 311 1.01 4.31 -33.04
CA THR A 311 0.05 3.24 -32.63
C THR A 311 0.59 2.26 -31.57
N ALA A 312 1.84 2.46 -31.13
CA ALA A 312 2.48 1.62 -30.12
C ALA A 312 1.73 1.75 -28.79
N ILE A 313 1.45 0.61 -28.17
CA ILE A 313 0.87 0.55 -26.82
C ILE A 313 1.87 1.14 -25.85
N ARG A 314 1.48 2.18 -25.10
CA ARG A 314 2.27 2.72 -23.99
C ARG A 314 1.83 2.12 -22.67
N TYR A 315 0.53 1.88 -22.53
CA TYR A 315 -0.08 1.59 -21.26
C TYR A 315 -1.35 0.76 -21.47
N GLU A 316 -1.58 -0.22 -20.61
CA GLU A 316 -2.79 -1.05 -20.58
C GLU A 316 -3.27 -1.15 -19.13
N GLU A 317 -4.57 -1.12 -18.92
CA GLU A 317 -5.20 -1.34 -17.62
C GLU A 317 -6.35 -2.33 -17.76
N TRP A 318 -6.55 -3.15 -16.73
CA TRP A 318 -7.73 -4.00 -16.57
C TRP A 318 -8.54 -3.43 -15.42
N TYR A 319 -9.54 -2.60 -15.75
CA TYR A 319 -10.38 -1.91 -14.78
C TYR A 319 -11.47 -2.84 -14.25
N ALA A 320 -11.53 -3.08 -12.94
CA ALA A 320 -12.59 -3.85 -12.31
C ALA A 320 -13.64 -2.89 -11.71
N PRO A 321 -14.87 -2.81 -12.27
CA PRO A 321 -15.90 -1.90 -11.77
C PRO A 321 -16.25 -2.13 -10.30
N GLU A 322 -16.32 -3.39 -9.88
CA GLU A 322 -16.60 -3.77 -8.49
C GLU A 322 -15.54 -3.28 -7.50
N LEU A 323 -14.29 -3.13 -7.96
CA LEU A 323 -13.20 -2.61 -7.14
C LEU A 323 -12.95 -1.12 -7.32
N LYS A 324 -13.71 -0.46 -8.20
CA LYS A 324 -13.57 0.96 -8.55
C LYS A 324 -12.17 1.35 -9.05
N ASN A 325 -11.33 0.38 -9.44
CA ASN A 325 -9.92 0.59 -9.80
C ASN A 325 -9.40 -0.54 -10.70
N ALA A 326 -8.20 -0.36 -11.27
CA ALA A 326 -7.55 -1.39 -12.05
C ALA A 326 -6.99 -2.53 -11.18
N VAL A 327 -7.18 -3.77 -11.62
CA VAL A 327 -6.60 -4.98 -10.98
C VAL A 327 -5.24 -5.35 -11.57
N ARG A 328 -4.98 -4.93 -12.81
CA ARG A 328 -3.69 -5.07 -13.47
C ARG A 328 -3.40 -3.84 -14.31
N ILE A 329 -2.14 -3.43 -14.33
CA ILE A 329 -1.64 -2.33 -15.14
C ILE A 329 -0.34 -2.78 -15.79
N ARG A 330 -0.17 -2.48 -17.08
CA ARG A 330 1.07 -2.68 -17.82
C ARG A 330 1.51 -1.36 -18.41
N GLU A 331 2.73 -0.95 -18.14
CA GLU A 331 3.31 0.31 -18.60
C GLU A 331 4.62 0.02 -19.32
N ARG A 332 4.71 0.41 -20.59
CA ARG A 332 5.93 0.30 -21.39
C ARG A 332 6.75 1.56 -21.21
N LEU A 333 7.79 1.46 -20.40
CA LEU A 333 8.76 2.52 -20.16
C LEU A 333 9.99 2.32 -21.04
N ASP A 334 10.80 3.37 -21.17
CA ASP A 334 12.11 3.28 -21.83
C ASP A 334 13.02 2.24 -21.13
N SER A 335 12.84 2.05 -19.83
CA SER A 335 13.53 1.03 -19.01
C SER A 335 12.98 -0.39 -19.17
N GLY A 336 11.90 -0.58 -19.94
CA GLY A 336 11.22 -1.86 -20.17
C GLY A 336 9.80 -1.92 -19.59
N LEU A 337 9.24 -3.13 -19.55
CA LEU A 337 7.85 -3.34 -19.13
C LEU A 337 7.73 -3.32 -17.60
N GLN A 338 6.90 -2.42 -17.10
CA GLN A 338 6.48 -2.38 -15.71
C GLN A 338 5.07 -2.98 -15.60
N VAL A 339 4.87 -3.93 -14.68
CA VAL A 339 3.59 -4.55 -14.39
C VAL A 339 3.18 -4.24 -12.96
N ARG A 340 1.93 -3.86 -12.76
CA ARG A 340 1.33 -3.74 -11.43
C ARG A 340 0.16 -4.71 -11.36
N GLU A 341 0.09 -5.52 -10.32
CA GLU A 341 -0.98 -6.50 -10.14
C GLU A 341 -1.53 -6.45 -8.71
N LEU A 342 -2.85 -6.42 -8.58
CA LEU A 342 -3.55 -6.29 -7.30
C LEU A 342 -3.38 -7.57 -6.48
N VAL A 343 -3.03 -7.40 -5.20
CA VAL A 343 -2.84 -8.52 -4.26
C VAL A 343 -3.76 -8.49 -3.05
N ALA A 344 -4.30 -7.32 -2.72
CA ALA A 344 -5.27 -7.11 -1.67
C ALA A 344 -6.00 -5.78 -1.90
N TYR A 345 -7.21 -5.66 -1.35
CA TYR A 345 -7.99 -4.42 -1.35
C TYR A 345 -8.88 -4.37 -0.10
N SER A 346 -9.36 -3.17 0.23
CA SER A 346 -10.39 -2.94 1.26
C SER A 346 -11.18 -1.71 0.86
N LEU A 347 -12.50 -1.83 0.75
CA LEU A 347 -13.40 -0.73 0.36
C LEU A 347 -14.36 -0.42 1.52
N GLN A 348 -14.74 0.86 1.68
CA GLN A 348 -15.63 1.38 2.74
C GLN A 348 -17.08 1.58 2.26
#